data_AF-A0A2U3AWR1-F1
#
_entry.id   AF-A0A2U3AWR1-F1
#
_cell.length_a   1.000
_cell.length_b   1.000
_cell.length_c   1.000
_cell.angle_alpha   90.00
_cell.angle_beta   90.00
_cell.angle_gamma   90.00
#
_symmetry.space_group_name_H-M   'P 1'
#
loop_
_entity.id
_entity.type
_entity.pdbx_description
1 polymer ?
#
loop_
_entity_poly.entity_id
_entity_poly.type
_entity_poly.pdbx_seq_one_letter_code
_entity_poly.pdbx_strand_id
1 'polypeptide(L)'
;MAKYNEQTLTNWTKPPSNSEQDKLERSERMVKEAINEDEKLKTKSTETFGQGSYANNTNVRLNSDIDINVRYTGGFYFNLPPKTTREDFGLNNPISYSYDEFKDDVENALVAKFGRNDVVRKDKCITIVENTSRIETDVVPTWNYRRYSQDGAYVLGAKFWSDSNKGVINYPKQHIENGIGKNNNTYRRFKRLTRLHRKLRYKMLEDGEAVSDNITSFLLECLVWNVPNRIMNNYETWTERIKQSIIYLHENTKEDDSCNEWGEVSELIYLFRPSRKWSRQDVNEYMVQLWNYLEF
;
A
#
# COMPACT_ATOMS: atom_id res chain seq x y z
N MET A 1 8.79 -22.85 24.70
CA MET A 1 7.63 -23.16 23.84
C MET A 1 7.28 -21.87 23.14
N ALA A 2 6.85 -21.88 21.89
CA ALA A 2 6.45 -20.64 21.21
C ALA A 2 5.31 -19.94 21.96
N LYS A 3 5.36 -18.61 22.07
CA LYS A 3 4.38 -17.78 22.81
C LYS A 3 2.92 -18.00 22.36
N TYR A 4 2.71 -18.25 21.07
CA TYR A 4 1.38 -18.49 20.49
C TYR A 4 1.27 -19.89 19.91
N ASN A 5 0.16 -20.57 20.19
CA ASN A 5 -0.14 -21.87 19.61
C ASN A 5 -0.60 -21.77 18.15
N GLU A 6 -0.54 -22.88 17.43
CA GLU A 6 -0.85 -22.96 16.00
C GLU A 6 -2.30 -22.58 15.66
N GLN A 7 -3.25 -22.86 16.56
CA GLN A 7 -4.65 -22.47 16.39
C GLN A 7 -4.83 -20.94 16.42
N THR A 8 -4.11 -20.27 17.31
CA THR A 8 -4.11 -18.80 17.43
C THR A 8 -3.54 -18.18 16.15
N LEU A 9 -2.38 -18.66 15.70
CA LEU A 9 -1.75 -18.20 14.47
C LEU A 9 -2.66 -18.46 13.25
N THR A 10 -3.28 -19.64 13.17
CA THR A 10 -4.24 -19.97 12.12
C THR A 10 -5.40 -18.98 12.08
N ASN A 11 -5.94 -18.59 13.24
CA ASN A 11 -7.01 -17.60 13.31
C ASN A 11 -6.55 -16.21 12.84
N TRP A 12 -5.34 -15.80 13.20
CA TRP A 12 -4.75 -14.52 12.76
C TRP A 12 -4.42 -14.47 11.28
N THR A 13 -4.40 -15.62 10.59
CA THR A 13 -4.24 -15.65 9.13
C THR A 13 -5.51 -15.25 8.38
N LYS A 14 -6.65 -15.08 9.04
CA LYS A 14 -7.92 -14.70 8.40
C LYS A 14 -8.07 -13.17 8.33
N PRO A 15 -8.82 -12.64 7.35
CA PRO A 15 -9.27 -11.25 7.39
C PRO A 15 -10.11 -10.97 8.66
N PRO A 16 -10.27 -9.71 9.08
CA PRO A 16 -11.01 -9.34 10.28
C PRO A 16 -12.50 -9.72 10.24
N SER A 17 -13.09 -9.75 9.06
CA SER A 17 -14.48 -10.18 8.85
C SER A 17 -14.68 -10.80 7.48
N ASN A 18 -15.86 -11.36 7.23
CA ASN A 18 -16.24 -11.88 5.91
C ASN A 18 -16.77 -10.78 4.97
N SER A 19 -17.05 -9.56 5.47
CA SER A 19 -17.63 -8.45 4.68
C SER A 19 -16.59 -7.41 4.26
N GLU A 20 -15.30 -7.70 4.40
CA GLU A 20 -14.23 -6.75 4.05
C GLU A 20 -14.25 -6.36 2.57
N GLN A 21 -14.63 -7.29 1.68
CA GLN A 21 -14.82 -7.00 0.27
C GLN A 21 -16.03 -6.08 0.03
N ASP A 22 -17.19 -6.41 0.60
CA ASP A 22 -18.41 -5.59 0.47
C ASP A 22 -18.19 -4.14 0.97
N LYS A 23 -17.42 -3.99 2.05
CA LYS A 23 -17.04 -2.68 2.61
C LYS A 23 -16.19 -1.87 1.62
N LEU A 24 -15.19 -2.51 1.00
CA LEU A 24 -14.35 -1.88 -0.02
C LEU A 24 -15.19 -1.48 -1.24
N GLU A 25 -15.97 -2.42 -1.79
CA GLU A 25 -16.80 -2.19 -2.98
C GLU A 25 -17.84 -1.09 -2.75
N ARG A 26 -18.45 -1.05 -1.57
CA ARG A 26 -19.39 0.02 -1.20
C ARG A 26 -18.69 1.37 -1.15
N SER A 27 -17.51 1.45 -0.54
CA SER A 27 -16.76 2.71 -0.40
C SER A 27 -16.29 3.21 -1.76
N GLU A 28 -15.74 2.32 -2.59
CA GLU A 28 -15.37 2.63 -3.97
C GLU A 28 -16.55 3.13 -4.79
N ARG A 29 -17.71 2.46 -4.69
CA ARG A 29 -18.94 2.87 -5.38
C ARG A 29 -19.39 4.26 -4.94
N MET A 30 -19.46 4.54 -3.64
CA MET A 30 -19.93 5.83 -3.13
C MET A 30 -19.00 6.98 -3.54
N VAL A 31 -17.68 6.77 -3.53
CA VAL A 31 -16.71 7.75 -4.04
C VAL A 31 -16.90 7.95 -5.54
N LYS A 32 -17.00 6.86 -6.32
CA LYS A 32 -17.20 6.92 -7.77
C LYS A 32 -18.50 7.66 -8.15
N GLU A 33 -19.57 7.45 -7.40
CA GLU A 33 -20.83 8.20 -7.56
C GLU A 33 -20.62 9.69 -7.31
N ALA A 34 -19.94 10.08 -6.23
CA ALA A 34 -19.64 11.49 -5.95
C ALA A 34 -18.89 12.18 -7.10
N ILE A 35 -17.87 11.50 -7.67
CA ILE A 35 -17.09 12.02 -8.80
C ILE A 35 -17.94 12.14 -10.07
N ASN A 36 -18.82 11.17 -10.34
CA ASN A 36 -19.66 11.16 -11.55
C ASN A 36 -20.85 12.14 -11.49
N GLU A 37 -21.31 12.48 -10.28
CA GLU A 37 -22.41 13.43 -10.06
C GLU A 37 -21.92 14.88 -10.09
N ASP A 38 -20.63 15.15 -9.88
CA ASP A 38 -20.07 16.50 -9.94
C ASP A 38 -19.99 17.05 -11.37
N GLU A 39 -20.52 18.26 -11.58
CA GLU A 39 -20.64 18.87 -12.91
C GLU A 39 -19.29 19.10 -13.61
N LYS A 40 -18.22 19.36 -12.86
CA LYS A 40 -16.89 19.60 -13.40
C LYS A 40 -16.17 18.29 -13.64
N LEU A 41 -16.11 17.41 -12.64
CA LEU A 41 -15.39 16.14 -12.71
C LEU A 41 -16.02 15.13 -13.67
N LYS A 42 -17.35 15.12 -13.84
CA LYS A 42 -18.00 14.24 -14.84
C LYS A 42 -17.56 14.51 -16.27
N THR A 43 -17.05 15.72 -16.55
CA THR A 43 -16.48 16.09 -17.86
C THR A 43 -14.99 15.76 -17.97
N LYS A 44 -14.34 15.38 -16.86
CA LYS A 44 -12.94 14.98 -16.80
C LYS A 44 -12.82 13.47 -17.00
N SER A 45 -11.64 13.04 -17.45
CA SER A 45 -11.28 11.62 -17.50
C SER A 45 -10.67 11.24 -16.16
N THR A 46 -11.34 10.38 -15.40
CA THR A 46 -10.90 9.87 -14.10
C THR A 46 -11.11 8.38 -13.97
N GLU A 47 -10.31 7.74 -13.13
CA GLU A 47 -10.45 6.34 -12.72
C GLU A 47 -10.51 6.26 -11.19
N THR A 48 -11.51 5.56 -10.64
CA THR A 48 -11.64 5.32 -9.19
C THR A 48 -11.40 3.84 -8.91
N PHE A 49 -10.55 3.52 -7.93
CA PHE A 49 -10.25 2.13 -7.54
C PHE A 49 -9.73 2.01 -6.10
N GLY A 50 -10.01 0.89 -5.45
CA GLY A 50 -9.45 0.57 -4.14
C GLY A 50 -7.93 0.34 -4.14
N GLN A 51 -7.25 0.77 -3.08
CA GLN A 51 -5.84 0.48 -2.82
C GLN A 51 -5.62 0.11 -1.34
N GLY A 52 -4.36 -0.04 -0.95
CA GLY A 52 -3.99 -0.28 0.45
C GLY A 52 -4.43 -1.65 0.97
N SER A 53 -4.58 -1.75 2.29
CA SER A 53 -4.70 -3.05 2.97
C SER A 53 -5.98 -3.82 2.65
N TYR A 54 -7.08 -3.11 2.35
CA TYR A 54 -8.33 -3.71 1.91
C TYR A 54 -8.20 -4.31 0.51
N ALA A 55 -7.76 -3.54 -0.48
CA ALA A 55 -7.57 -4.02 -1.84
C ALA A 55 -6.51 -5.15 -1.91
N ASN A 56 -5.47 -5.07 -1.09
CA ASN A 56 -4.47 -6.12 -0.98
C ASN A 56 -4.98 -7.35 -0.21
N ASN A 57 -6.11 -7.27 0.48
CA ASN A 57 -6.62 -8.29 1.42
C ASN A 57 -5.52 -8.68 2.42
N THR A 58 -4.91 -7.68 3.05
CA THR A 58 -3.87 -7.83 4.09
C THR A 58 -4.20 -7.02 5.34
N ASN A 59 -5.43 -6.52 5.45
CA ASN A 59 -5.93 -5.85 6.64
C ASN A 59 -6.09 -6.84 7.80
N VAL A 60 -5.88 -6.34 9.02
CA VAL A 60 -5.86 -7.18 10.24
C VAL A 60 -6.65 -6.56 11.40
N ARG A 61 -7.19 -5.35 11.25
CA ARG A 61 -8.05 -4.72 12.27
C ARG A 61 -9.44 -4.53 11.68
N LEU A 62 -10.46 -4.70 12.51
CA LEU A 62 -11.81 -4.30 12.15
C LEU A 62 -11.82 -2.79 11.97
N ASN A 63 -12.54 -2.33 10.95
CA ASN A 63 -12.73 -0.91 10.66
C ASN A 63 -11.39 -0.15 10.53
N SER A 64 -10.36 -0.80 9.96
CA SER A 64 -9.24 -0.06 9.40
C SER A 64 -9.77 0.85 8.29
N ASP A 65 -9.09 1.97 8.06
CA ASP A 65 -9.43 2.89 6.97
C ASP A 65 -9.34 2.19 5.61
N ILE A 66 -10.27 2.55 4.72
CA ILE A 66 -10.30 2.09 3.33
C ILE A 66 -9.64 3.15 2.46
N ASP A 67 -8.59 2.77 1.73
CA ASP A 67 -7.93 3.68 0.78
C ASP A 67 -8.59 3.58 -0.61
N ILE A 68 -9.17 4.67 -1.11
CA ILE A 68 -9.70 4.76 -2.48
C ILE A 68 -8.88 5.76 -3.28
N ASN A 69 -8.33 5.34 -4.41
CA ASN A 69 -7.62 6.22 -5.33
C ASN A 69 -8.61 6.83 -6.32
N VAL A 70 -8.59 8.15 -6.50
CA VAL A 70 -9.28 8.85 -7.58
C VAL A 70 -8.22 9.45 -8.48
N ARG A 71 -7.95 8.76 -9.60
CA ARG A 71 -6.86 9.09 -10.51
C ARG A 71 -7.35 9.89 -11.70
N TYR A 72 -6.87 11.11 -11.88
CA TYR A 72 -7.04 11.85 -13.12
C TYR A 72 -6.25 11.20 -14.25
N THR A 73 -6.93 10.88 -15.34
CA THR A 73 -6.39 10.18 -16.51
C THR A 73 -6.28 11.06 -17.76
N GLY A 74 -6.85 12.28 -17.73
CA GLY A 74 -6.73 13.26 -18.81
C GLY A 74 -5.36 13.96 -18.91
N GLY A 75 -4.48 13.70 -17.94
CA GLY A 75 -3.15 14.26 -17.82
C GLY A 75 -2.21 13.31 -17.11
N PHE A 76 -0.90 13.57 -17.16
CA PHE A 76 0.08 12.75 -16.45
C PHE A 76 1.35 13.51 -16.12
N TYR A 77 1.99 13.08 -15.02
CA TYR A 77 3.40 13.34 -14.76
C TYR A 77 4.25 12.26 -15.40
N PHE A 78 5.53 12.51 -15.60
CA PHE A 78 6.42 11.52 -16.21
C PHE A 78 7.84 11.56 -15.64
N ASN A 79 8.56 10.47 -15.86
CA ASN A 79 10.00 10.34 -15.65
C ASN A 79 10.61 9.69 -16.89
N LEU A 80 11.66 10.32 -17.40
CA LEU A 80 12.34 9.91 -18.62
C LEU A 80 13.66 9.22 -18.28
N PRO A 81 14.13 8.31 -19.16
CA PRO A 81 15.46 7.74 -19.06
C PRO A 81 16.55 8.82 -19.05
N PRO A 82 17.71 8.57 -18.43
CA PRO A 82 18.85 9.48 -18.50
C PRO A 82 19.21 9.83 -19.94
N LYS A 83 19.66 11.07 -20.17
CA LYS A 83 20.10 11.60 -21.48
C LYS A 83 19.00 11.62 -22.55
N THR A 84 17.75 11.70 -22.15
CA THR A 84 16.61 11.90 -23.06
C THR A 84 15.84 13.17 -22.69
N THR A 85 15.07 13.67 -23.64
CA THR A 85 14.26 14.88 -23.54
C THR A 85 12.78 14.54 -23.74
N ARG A 86 11.89 15.45 -23.38
CA ARG A 86 10.45 15.21 -23.55
C ARG A 86 10.06 15.15 -25.04
N GLU A 87 10.82 15.82 -25.89
CA GLU A 87 10.65 15.85 -27.34
C GLU A 87 10.90 14.48 -27.96
N ASP A 88 11.89 13.72 -27.46
CA ASP A 88 12.20 12.34 -27.90
C ASP A 88 11.00 11.39 -27.74
N PHE A 89 10.06 11.72 -26.85
CA PHE A 89 8.84 10.96 -26.57
C PHE A 89 7.55 11.66 -27.04
N GLY A 90 7.67 12.76 -27.80
CA GLY A 90 6.53 13.53 -28.31
C GLY A 90 5.70 14.24 -27.23
N LEU A 91 6.29 14.51 -26.06
CA LEU A 91 5.60 15.06 -24.89
C LEU A 91 5.56 16.60 -24.91
N ASN A 92 4.92 17.17 -25.94
CA ASN A 92 4.96 18.61 -26.22
C ASN A 92 3.72 19.41 -25.80
N ASN A 93 2.67 18.73 -25.35
CA ASN A 93 1.37 19.34 -25.08
C ASN A 93 1.15 19.50 -23.56
N PRO A 94 1.44 20.67 -22.99
CA PRO A 94 1.14 20.91 -21.58
C PRO A 94 -0.38 20.99 -21.38
N ILE A 95 -0.81 20.65 -20.17
CA ILE A 95 -2.22 20.77 -19.74
C ILE A 95 -2.34 21.90 -18.72
N SER A 96 -3.44 22.65 -18.81
CA SER A 96 -3.69 23.82 -17.95
C SER A 96 -4.34 23.45 -16.62
N TYR A 97 -5.10 22.35 -16.58
CA TYR A 97 -5.71 21.85 -15.36
C TYR A 97 -4.61 21.37 -14.42
N SER A 98 -4.53 21.90 -13.22
CA SER A 98 -3.48 21.60 -12.24
C SER A 98 -3.87 20.47 -11.29
N TYR A 99 -2.89 19.94 -10.56
CA TYR A 99 -3.15 18.94 -9.52
C TYR A 99 -3.94 19.53 -8.35
N ASP A 100 -3.64 20.77 -7.94
CA ASP A 100 -4.33 21.43 -6.83
C ASP A 100 -5.81 21.66 -7.18
N GLU A 101 -6.10 22.16 -8.39
CA GLU A 101 -7.48 22.26 -8.88
C GLU A 101 -8.18 20.89 -8.88
N PHE A 102 -7.48 19.81 -9.27
CA PHE A 102 -8.07 18.47 -9.24
C PHE A 102 -8.35 17.99 -7.81
N LYS A 103 -7.44 18.22 -6.87
CA LYS A 103 -7.64 17.85 -5.46
C LYS A 103 -8.80 18.64 -4.84
N ASP A 104 -8.91 19.93 -5.14
CA ASP A 104 -10.01 20.80 -4.70
C ASP A 104 -11.35 20.35 -5.29
N ASP A 105 -11.37 20.00 -6.58
CA ASP A 105 -12.59 19.51 -7.23
C ASP A 105 -13.05 18.17 -6.63
N VAL A 106 -12.12 17.25 -6.33
CA VAL A 106 -12.45 15.98 -5.65
C VAL A 106 -13.02 16.27 -4.26
N GLU A 107 -12.44 17.18 -3.49
CA GLU A 107 -12.97 17.56 -2.18
C GLU A 107 -14.39 18.12 -2.29
N ASN A 108 -14.64 19.03 -3.24
CA ASN A 108 -15.95 19.62 -3.47
C ASN A 108 -17.00 18.57 -3.84
N ALA A 109 -16.66 17.63 -4.73
CA ALA A 109 -17.54 16.52 -5.11
C ALA A 109 -17.89 15.63 -3.92
N LEU A 110 -16.90 15.28 -3.08
CA LEU A 110 -17.13 14.51 -1.87
C LEU A 110 -18.02 15.29 -0.88
N VAL A 111 -17.80 16.59 -0.71
CA VAL A 111 -18.59 17.43 0.20
C VAL A 111 -20.03 17.56 -0.27
N ALA A 112 -20.27 17.63 -1.58
CA ALA A 112 -21.61 17.65 -2.14
C ALA A 112 -22.36 16.33 -1.86
N LYS A 113 -21.67 15.18 -1.92
CA LYS A 113 -22.26 13.85 -1.69
C LYS A 113 -22.47 13.53 -0.21
N PHE A 114 -21.47 13.80 0.62
CA PHE A 114 -21.40 13.32 2.02
C PHE A 114 -21.70 14.42 3.05
N GLY A 115 -21.64 15.69 2.64
CA GLY A 115 -21.75 16.84 3.54
C GLY A 115 -20.40 17.24 4.14
N ARG A 116 -20.20 18.55 4.34
CA ARG A 116 -18.93 19.13 4.81
C ARG A 116 -18.45 18.57 6.15
N ASN A 117 -19.38 18.30 7.07
CA ASN A 117 -19.03 17.78 8.40
C ASN A 117 -18.40 16.38 8.33
N ASP A 118 -18.66 15.64 7.26
CA ASP A 118 -18.20 14.27 7.09
C ASP A 118 -16.93 14.17 6.23
N VAL A 119 -16.41 15.30 5.72
CA VAL A 119 -15.27 15.33 4.79
C VAL A 119 -14.15 16.22 5.34
N VAL A 120 -13.00 15.59 5.61
CA VAL A 120 -11.83 16.23 6.21
C VAL A 120 -10.64 16.15 5.24
N ARG A 121 -10.17 17.29 4.75
CA ARG A 121 -8.92 17.35 3.96
C ARG A 121 -7.73 17.13 4.88
N LYS A 122 -6.95 16.08 4.61
CA LYS A 122 -5.65 15.80 5.23
C LYS A 122 -4.53 16.13 4.23
N ASP A 123 -3.29 16.15 4.70
CA ASP A 123 -2.10 16.49 3.88
C ASP A 123 -2.00 15.68 2.58
N LYS A 124 -2.35 14.38 2.59
CA LYS A 124 -2.17 13.47 1.45
C LYS A 124 -3.46 12.89 0.87
N CYS A 125 -4.58 13.06 1.57
CA CYS A 125 -5.86 12.43 1.25
C CYS A 125 -7.01 13.33 1.71
N ILE A 126 -8.21 12.99 1.30
CA ILE A 126 -9.46 13.59 1.76
C ILE A 126 -10.24 12.45 2.42
N THR A 127 -10.44 12.56 3.74
CA THR A 127 -11.07 11.52 4.54
C THR A 127 -12.56 11.74 4.62
N ILE A 128 -13.32 10.69 4.29
CA ILE A 128 -14.74 10.59 4.62
C ILE A 128 -14.83 9.88 5.95
N VAL A 129 -15.31 10.58 6.98
CA VAL A 129 -15.37 10.04 8.35
C VAL A 129 -16.36 8.88 8.45
N GLU A 130 -16.05 7.91 9.30
CA GLU A 130 -16.94 6.77 9.56
C GLU A 130 -18.29 7.21 10.15
N ASN A 131 -19.30 6.35 10.01
CA ASN A 131 -20.54 6.44 10.76
C ASN A 131 -21.15 5.06 10.97
N THR A 132 -22.37 4.98 11.51
CA THR A 132 -23.08 3.71 11.76
C THR A 132 -23.26 2.84 10.50
N SER A 133 -23.14 3.42 9.31
CA SER A 133 -23.39 2.76 8.04
C SER A 133 -22.16 2.64 7.13
N ARG A 134 -21.07 3.37 7.37
CA ARG A 134 -19.87 3.41 6.50
C ARG A 134 -18.59 3.44 7.33
N ILE A 135 -17.52 2.85 6.79
CA ILE A 135 -16.18 2.88 7.41
C ILE A 135 -15.43 4.12 6.94
N GLU A 136 -14.49 4.60 7.75
CA GLU A 136 -13.58 5.70 7.37
C GLU A 136 -12.92 5.36 6.03
N THR A 137 -13.02 6.30 5.08
CA THR A 137 -12.50 6.13 3.73
C THR A 137 -11.57 7.28 3.38
N ASP A 138 -10.29 6.96 3.18
CA ASP A 138 -9.29 7.90 2.71
C ASP A 138 -9.29 7.93 1.18
N VAL A 139 -9.80 9.03 0.62
CA VAL A 139 -9.75 9.29 -0.81
C VAL A 139 -8.42 9.93 -1.16
N VAL A 140 -7.66 9.35 -2.09
CA VAL A 140 -6.34 9.83 -2.50
C VAL A 140 -6.43 10.32 -3.94
N PRO A 141 -6.54 11.65 -4.17
CA PRO A 141 -6.49 12.21 -5.51
C PRO A 141 -5.09 12.03 -6.09
N THR A 142 -5.00 11.34 -7.23
CA THR A 142 -3.74 11.15 -7.94
C THR A 142 -3.88 11.50 -9.41
N TRP A 143 -2.76 11.63 -10.09
CA TRP A 143 -2.68 11.71 -11.54
C TRP A 143 -1.97 10.49 -12.08
N ASN A 144 -2.20 10.17 -13.35
CA ASN A 144 -1.34 9.22 -14.05
C ASN A 144 0.14 9.63 -13.92
N TYR A 145 1.00 8.64 -13.72
CA TYR A 145 2.44 8.83 -13.75
C TYR A 145 3.04 7.84 -14.74
N ARG A 146 3.84 8.31 -15.70
CA ARG A 146 4.48 7.46 -16.71
C ARG A 146 5.98 7.41 -16.48
N ARG A 147 6.51 6.24 -16.14
CA ARG A 147 7.95 6.01 -16.13
C ARG A 147 8.37 5.36 -17.44
N TYR A 148 9.05 6.12 -18.29
CA TYR A 148 9.43 5.71 -19.63
C TYR A 148 10.72 4.87 -19.62
N SER A 149 10.77 3.92 -20.54
CA SER A 149 11.95 3.17 -20.97
C SER A 149 12.55 3.82 -22.22
N GLN A 150 13.78 3.46 -22.60
CA GLN A 150 14.47 4.07 -23.75
C GLN A 150 13.75 3.85 -25.10
N ASP A 151 12.98 2.78 -25.21
CA ASP A 151 12.23 2.38 -26.41
C ASP A 151 10.87 3.10 -26.55
N GLY A 152 10.51 4.00 -25.63
CA GLY A 152 9.22 4.68 -25.65
C GLY A 152 8.12 3.97 -24.86
N ALA A 153 8.33 2.72 -24.44
CA ALA A 153 7.39 2.04 -23.55
C ALA A 153 7.36 2.72 -22.18
N TYR A 154 6.27 2.58 -21.43
CA TYR A 154 6.20 3.11 -20.07
C TYR A 154 5.42 2.22 -19.12
N VAL A 155 5.79 2.30 -17.85
CA VAL A 155 5.01 1.74 -16.75
C VAL A 155 4.11 2.83 -16.17
N LEU A 156 2.80 2.55 -16.10
CA LEU A 156 1.79 3.47 -15.58
C LEU A 156 1.65 3.34 -14.07
N GLY A 157 2.06 4.37 -13.33
CA GLY A 157 1.81 4.52 -11.89
C GLY A 157 0.78 5.60 -11.59
N ALA A 158 0.84 6.08 -10.36
CA ALA A 158 0.12 7.25 -9.89
C ALA A 158 1.09 8.22 -9.17
N LYS A 159 0.81 9.51 -9.29
CA LYS A 159 1.54 10.56 -8.59
C LYS A 159 0.59 11.56 -7.97
N PHE A 160 0.92 12.03 -6.78
CA PHE A 160 0.22 13.12 -6.12
C PHE A 160 1.20 14.06 -5.44
N TRP A 161 0.71 15.24 -5.07
CA TRP A 161 1.42 16.20 -4.23
C TRP A 161 0.65 16.34 -2.92
N SER A 162 1.36 16.30 -1.79
CA SER A 162 0.75 16.63 -0.51
C SER A 162 0.49 18.14 -0.42
N ASP A 163 -0.40 18.57 0.49
CA ASP A 163 -0.62 20.00 0.75
C ASP A 163 0.67 20.67 1.30
N SER A 164 1.56 19.88 1.93
CA SER A 164 2.93 20.27 2.29
C SER A 164 3.94 20.22 1.13
N ASN A 165 3.47 20.16 -0.13
CA ASN A 165 4.25 20.16 -1.37
C ASN A 165 5.28 19.02 -1.50
N LYS A 166 4.97 17.84 -0.96
CA LYS A 166 5.79 16.62 -1.12
C LYS A 166 5.20 15.74 -2.20
N GLY A 167 5.97 15.52 -3.27
CA GLY A 167 5.58 14.62 -4.36
C GLY A 167 5.72 13.16 -3.94
N VAL A 168 4.68 12.36 -4.17
CA VAL A 168 4.67 10.93 -3.92
C VAL A 168 4.32 10.19 -5.20
N ILE A 169 5.14 9.20 -5.56
CA ILE A 169 4.91 8.29 -6.68
C ILE A 169 4.63 6.91 -6.10
N ASN A 170 3.61 6.24 -6.63
CA ASN A 170 3.28 4.87 -6.26
C ASN A 170 2.79 4.07 -7.48
N TYR A 171 2.70 2.76 -7.29
CA TYR A 171 2.27 1.80 -8.32
C TYR A 171 1.24 0.82 -7.73
N PRO A 172 0.07 1.34 -7.28
CA PRO A 172 -0.89 0.55 -6.50
C PRO A 172 -1.45 -0.63 -7.28
N LYS A 173 -1.67 -0.49 -8.59
CA LYS A 173 -2.19 -1.58 -9.42
C LYS A 173 -1.19 -2.72 -9.57
N GLN A 174 0.07 -2.40 -9.85
CA GLN A 174 1.15 -3.39 -9.92
C GLN A 174 1.39 -4.05 -8.56
N HIS A 175 1.32 -3.28 -7.48
CA HIS A 175 1.40 -3.82 -6.10
C HIS A 175 0.30 -4.87 -5.86
N ILE A 176 -0.95 -4.55 -6.22
CA ILE A 176 -2.08 -5.48 -6.09
C ILE A 176 -1.88 -6.71 -6.97
N GLU A 177 -1.55 -6.53 -8.24
CA GLU A 177 -1.36 -7.61 -9.22
C GLU A 177 -0.24 -8.57 -8.80
N ASN A 178 0.93 -8.04 -8.47
CA ASN A 178 2.07 -8.81 -7.98
C ASN A 178 1.70 -9.57 -6.71
N GLY A 179 1.05 -8.89 -5.75
CA GLY A 179 0.59 -9.49 -4.51
C GLY A 179 -0.41 -10.64 -4.74
N ILE A 180 -1.30 -10.54 -5.74
CA ILE A 180 -2.18 -11.64 -6.16
C ILE A 180 -1.34 -12.79 -6.74
N GLY A 181 -0.40 -12.49 -7.65
CA GLY A 181 0.48 -13.46 -8.28
C GLY A 181 1.27 -14.30 -7.25
N LYS A 182 2.00 -13.64 -6.34
CA LYS A 182 2.75 -14.35 -5.30
C LYS A 182 1.84 -15.10 -4.34
N ASN A 183 0.64 -14.58 -4.04
CA ASN A 183 -0.33 -15.30 -3.22
C ASN A 183 -0.80 -16.60 -3.89
N ASN A 184 -1.02 -16.60 -5.20
CA ASN A 184 -1.36 -17.81 -5.94
C ASN A 184 -0.18 -18.80 -5.96
N ASN A 185 1.04 -18.31 -6.22
CA ASN A 185 2.27 -19.11 -6.25
C ASN A 185 2.68 -19.69 -4.89
N THR A 186 2.05 -19.25 -3.81
CA THR A 186 2.31 -19.70 -2.44
C THR A 186 1.11 -20.38 -1.79
N TYR A 187 0.14 -20.87 -2.58
CA TYR A 187 -1.07 -21.53 -2.08
C TYR A 187 -1.81 -20.68 -1.02
N ARG A 188 -1.94 -19.39 -1.33
CA ARG A 188 -2.55 -18.35 -0.49
C ARG A 188 -1.79 -18.02 0.80
N ARG A 189 -0.52 -18.43 0.92
CA ARG A 189 0.26 -18.26 2.15
C ARG A 189 0.95 -16.89 2.25
N PHE A 190 1.24 -16.22 1.12
CA PHE A 190 1.79 -14.86 1.13
C PHE A 190 0.92 -13.89 1.94
N LYS A 191 -0.36 -13.70 1.56
CA LYS A 191 -1.24 -12.75 2.27
C LYS A 191 -1.49 -13.16 3.72
N ARG A 192 -1.52 -14.47 4.00
CA ARG A 192 -1.66 -15.02 5.36
C ARG A 192 -0.45 -14.73 6.24
N LEU A 193 0.76 -14.93 5.73
CA LEU A 193 2.01 -14.61 6.43
C LEU A 193 2.17 -13.10 6.62
N THR A 194 1.77 -12.28 5.64
CA THR A 194 1.69 -10.82 5.79
C THR A 194 0.76 -10.41 6.93
N ARG A 195 -0.44 -11.01 7.01
CA ARG A 195 -1.36 -10.74 8.12
C ARG A 195 -0.78 -11.15 9.48
N LEU A 196 -0.05 -12.27 9.55
CA LEU A 196 0.65 -12.68 10.76
C LEU A 196 1.68 -11.65 11.22
N HIS A 197 2.59 -11.23 10.33
CA HIS A 197 3.60 -10.20 10.65
C HIS A 197 2.94 -8.89 11.12
N ARG A 198 1.86 -8.46 10.46
CA ARG A 198 1.10 -7.27 10.88
C ARG A 198 0.42 -7.43 12.23
N LYS A 199 -0.24 -8.58 12.46
CA LYS A 199 -0.90 -8.89 13.74
C LYS A 199 0.10 -8.92 14.88
N LEU A 200 1.25 -9.54 14.66
CA LEU A 200 2.33 -9.64 15.65
C LEU A 200 2.85 -8.26 16.03
N ARG A 201 3.07 -7.37 15.06
CA ARG A 201 3.41 -5.98 15.34
C ARG A 201 2.40 -5.29 16.25
N TYR A 202 1.09 -5.43 15.99
CA TYR A 202 0.06 -4.83 16.85
C TYR A 202 0.03 -5.47 18.23
N LYS A 203 0.19 -6.79 18.32
CA LYS A 203 0.28 -7.50 19.59
C LYS A 203 1.47 -7.04 20.44
N MET A 204 2.63 -6.83 19.83
CA MET A 204 3.80 -6.24 20.50
C MET A 204 3.46 -4.85 21.08
N LEU A 205 2.86 -3.97 20.27
CA LEU A 205 2.47 -2.63 20.72
C LEU A 205 1.43 -2.66 21.86
N GLU A 206 0.42 -3.53 21.76
CA GLU A 206 -0.59 -3.73 22.81
C GLU A 206 0.01 -4.25 24.12
N ASP A 207 1.04 -5.07 24.02
CA ASP A 207 1.76 -5.63 25.17
C ASP A 207 2.82 -4.65 25.73
N GLY A 208 2.94 -3.45 25.16
CA GLY A 208 3.84 -2.39 25.63
C GLY A 208 5.26 -2.43 25.05
N GLU A 209 5.52 -3.27 24.05
CA GLU A 209 6.81 -3.30 23.37
C GLU A 209 7.04 -2.03 22.55
N ALA A 210 8.24 -1.46 22.66
CA ALA A 210 8.65 -0.31 21.86
C ALA A 210 9.02 -0.78 20.44
N VAL A 211 8.06 -0.73 19.51
CA VAL A 211 8.30 -1.02 18.09
C VAL A 211 8.53 0.30 17.33
N SER A 212 9.63 0.38 16.59
CA SER A 212 9.97 1.55 15.77
C SER A 212 8.84 1.94 14.80
N ASP A 213 8.54 3.24 14.69
CA ASP A 213 7.56 3.80 13.76
C ASP A 213 7.92 3.53 12.29
N ASN A 214 9.20 3.28 11.99
CA ASN A 214 9.65 2.88 10.66
C ASN A 214 9.11 1.51 10.25
N ILE A 215 8.79 0.63 11.21
CA ILE A 215 8.19 -0.68 10.95
C ILE A 215 6.71 -0.50 10.64
N THR A 216 6.39 -0.05 9.43
CA THR A 216 5.00 0.18 9.01
C THR A 216 4.33 -1.10 8.50
N SER A 217 2.99 -1.14 8.50
CA SER A 217 2.24 -2.26 7.89
C SER A 217 2.57 -2.45 6.40
N PHE A 218 2.84 -1.36 5.68
CA PHE A 218 3.27 -1.41 4.29
C PHE A 218 4.68 -2.01 4.15
N LEU A 219 5.63 -1.60 5.00
CA LEU A 219 6.98 -2.20 5.03
C LEU A 219 6.89 -3.71 5.30
N LEU A 220 6.13 -4.14 6.32
CA LEU A 220 5.97 -5.56 6.64
C LEU A 220 5.45 -6.39 5.45
N GLU A 221 4.51 -5.84 4.67
CA GLU A 221 4.03 -6.50 3.45
C GLU A 221 5.12 -6.63 2.39
N CYS A 222 5.95 -5.59 2.22
CA CYS A 222 7.07 -5.63 1.29
C CYS A 222 8.22 -6.53 1.76
N LEU A 223 8.46 -6.63 3.08
CA LEU A 223 9.42 -7.58 3.62
C LEU A 223 8.98 -9.02 3.33
N VAL A 224 7.73 -9.35 3.62
CA VAL A 224 7.16 -10.68 3.32
C VAL A 224 7.13 -10.96 1.81
N TRP A 225 7.03 -9.92 0.98
CA TRP A 225 7.15 -10.06 -0.48
C TRP A 225 8.53 -10.57 -0.91
N ASN A 226 9.59 -10.05 -0.29
CA ASN A 226 10.96 -10.48 -0.57
C ASN A 226 11.31 -11.84 0.07
N VAL A 227 10.47 -12.39 0.96
CA VAL A 227 10.63 -13.76 1.47
C VAL A 227 10.39 -14.78 0.34
N PRO A 228 11.34 -15.71 0.08
CA PRO A 228 11.20 -16.71 -0.98
C PRO A 228 9.98 -17.62 -0.79
N ASN A 229 9.34 -17.99 -1.90
CA ASN A 229 8.14 -18.84 -1.88
C ASN A 229 8.36 -20.18 -1.15
N ARG A 230 9.58 -20.75 -1.22
CA ARG A 230 9.95 -21.98 -0.50
C ARG A 230 9.75 -21.88 1.01
N ILE A 231 9.99 -20.70 1.61
CA ILE A 231 9.77 -20.49 3.05
C ILE A 231 8.28 -20.52 3.39
N MET A 232 7.42 -20.12 2.47
CA MET A 232 5.98 -20.22 2.67
C MET A 232 5.46 -21.63 2.39
N ASN A 233 6.07 -22.35 1.45
CA ASN A 233 5.53 -23.61 0.94
C ASN A 233 6.07 -24.88 1.63
N ASN A 234 7.30 -24.86 2.13
CA ASN A 234 8.02 -26.07 2.53
C ASN A 234 7.82 -26.47 4.00
N TYR A 235 7.12 -25.65 4.79
CA TYR A 235 6.87 -25.92 6.21
C TYR A 235 5.39 -26.16 6.45
N GLU A 236 5.03 -26.98 7.43
CA GLU A 236 3.65 -27.40 7.68
C GLU A 236 2.88 -26.39 8.55
N THR A 237 3.52 -25.85 9.59
CA THR A 237 2.90 -24.97 10.60
C THR A 237 3.16 -23.49 10.32
N TRP A 238 2.30 -22.61 10.83
CA TRP A 238 2.50 -21.17 10.82
C TRP A 238 3.65 -20.76 11.73
N THR A 239 3.81 -21.44 12.86
CA THR A 239 4.94 -21.24 13.77
C THR A 239 6.27 -21.32 13.00
N GLU A 240 6.46 -22.39 12.23
CA GLU A 240 7.71 -22.59 11.48
C GLU A 240 7.84 -21.61 10.30
N ARG A 241 6.75 -21.30 9.60
CA ARG A 241 6.77 -20.27 8.53
C ARG A 241 7.17 -18.90 9.06
N ILE A 242 6.67 -18.50 10.23
CA ILE A 242 7.07 -17.25 10.88
C ILE A 242 8.55 -17.32 11.23
N LYS A 243 8.98 -18.36 11.96
CA LYS A 243 10.38 -18.55 12.37
C LYS A 243 11.34 -18.42 11.19
N GLN A 244 11.07 -19.14 10.10
CA GLN A 244 11.91 -19.15 8.91
C GLN A 244 11.87 -17.83 8.14
N SER A 245 10.73 -17.14 8.14
CA SER A 245 10.65 -15.79 7.58
C SER A 245 11.46 -14.78 8.39
N ILE A 246 11.45 -14.86 9.72
CA ILE A 246 12.24 -13.99 10.60
C ILE A 246 13.73 -14.25 10.39
N ILE A 247 14.17 -15.51 10.36
CA ILE A 247 15.55 -15.89 10.08
C ILE A 247 15.99 -15.31 8.74
N TYR A 248 15.20 -15.53 7.68
CA TYR A 248 15.54 -15.03 6.35
C TYR A 248 15.66 -13.50 6.33
N LEU A 249 14.71 -12.79 6.92
CA LEU A 249 14.72 -11.33 6.94
C LEU A 249 15.88 -10.78 7.77
N HIS A 250 16.16 -11.37 8.94
CA HIS A 250 17.29 -11.01 9.79
C HIS A 250 18.62 -11.22 9.06
N GLU A 251 18.87 -12.42 8.54
CA GLU A 251 20.16 -12.75 7.90
C GLU A 251 20.45 -11.87 6.68
N ASN A 252 19.43 -11.54 5.89
CA ASN A 252 19.60 -10.71 4.68
C ASN A 252 19.57 -9.20 4.97
N THR A 253 19.37 -8.77 6.21
CA THR A 253 19.41 -7.34 6.58
C THR A 253 20.65 -6.96 7.41
N LYS A 254 21.55 -7.92 7.65
CA LYS A 254 22.85 -7.68 8.31
C LYS A 254 23.76 -6.75 7.51
N GLU A 255 23.73 -6.88 6.18
CA GLU A 255 24.56 -6.13 5.25
C GLU A 255 23.69 -5.47 4.16
N ASP A 256 24.20 -4.41 3.52
CA ASP A 256 23.48 -3.72 2.46
C ASP A 256 23.31 -4.60 1.22
N ASP A 257 24.38 -5.25 0.77
CA ASP A 257 24.41 -5.97 -0.51
C ASP A 257 23.38 -7.12 -0.59
N SER A 258 23.05 -7.77 0.53
CA SER A 258 22.13 -8.90 0.56
C SER A 258 20.65 -8.50 0.45
N CYS A 259 20.31 -7.23 0.73
CA CYS A 259 18.95 -6.70 0.57
C CYS A 259 18.87 -5.50 -0.38
N ASN A 260 19.98 -5.16 -1.07
CA ASN A 260 20.04 -4.02 -1.98
C ASN A 260 19.03 -4.16 -3.14
N GLU A 261 18.70 -5.36 -3.60
CA GLU A 261 17.73 -5.54 -4.68
C GLU A 261 16.29 -5.76 -4.19
N TRP A 262 16.01 -5.59 -2.90
CA TRP A 262 14.65 -5.78 -2.39
C TRP A 262 13.73 -4.63 -2.83
N GLY A 263 12.65 -5.01 -3.50
CA GLY A 263 11.60 -4.10 -3.97
C GLY A 263 10.42 -4.00 -3.00
N GLU A 264 9.64 -2.92 -3.13
CA GLU A 264 8.23 -2.95 -2.77
C GLU A 264 7.52 -4.07 -3.55
N VAL A 265 6.33 -4.48 -3.11
CA VAL A 265 5.53 -5.50 -3.82
C VAL A 265 5.30 -5.13 -5.29
N SER A 266 5.27 -3.83 -5.61
CA SER A 266 5.15 -3.35 -7.00
C SER A 266 6.32 -3.75 -7.91
N GLU A 267 7.48 -4.14 -7.37
CA GLU A 267 8.75 -4.38 -8.10
C GLU A 267 9.28 -3.16 -8.88
N LEU A 268 8.79 -1.96 -8.55
CA LEU A 268 9.12 -0.74 -9.28
C LEU A 268 9.88 0.27 -8.42
N ILE A 269 9.94 0.06 -7.11
CA ILE A 269 10.62 0.94 -6.15
C ILE A 269 11.38 0.07 -5.15
N TYR A 270 12.67 0.33 -4.95
CA TYR A 270 13.49 -0.35 -3.95
C TYR A 270 13.09 0.01 -2.52
N LEU A 271 13.18 -0.95 -1.60
CA LEU A 271 12.94 -0.72 -0.16
C LEU A 271 14.09 0.05 0.48
N PHE A 272 15.32 -0.40 0.25
CA PHE A 272 16.51 0.12 0.92
C PHE A 272 17.41 0.85 -0.10
N ARG A 273 17.28 2.17 -0.12
CA ARG A 273 18.16 3.10 -0.86
C ARG A 273 18.31 4.36 -0.02
N PRO A 274 19.38 5.17 -0.19
CA PRO A 274 19.60 6.38 0.61
C PRO A 274 18.43 7.38 0.60
N SER A 275 17.61 7.40 -0.45
CA SER A 275 16.43 8.27 -0.57
C SER A 275 15.16 7.72 0.09
N ARG A 276 15.24 6.54 0.72
CA ARG A 276 14.10 5.83 1.30
C ARG A 276 14.04 6.07 2.80
N LYS A 277 12.83 6.09 3.34
CA LYS A 277 12.58 6.32 4.77
C LYS A 277 12.83 5.10 5.66
N TRP A 278 12.92 3.90 5.08
CA TRP A 278 13.15 2.66 5.82
C TRP A 278 14.63 2.30 5.77
N SER A 279 15.16 1.87 6.90
CA SER A 279 16.53 1.35 6.98
C SER A 279 16.50 -0.17 7.13
N ARG A 280 17.52 -0.85 6.59
CA ARG A 280 17.72 -2.29 6.86
C ARG A 280 18.03 -2.55 8.33
N GLN A 281 18.65 -1.59 9.02
CA GLN A 281 19.03 -1.69 10.43
C GLN A 281 17.78 -1.80 11.31
N ASP A 282 16.79 -0.91 11.12
CA ASP A 282 15.50 -0.98 11.84
C ASP A 282 14.84 -2.35 11.64
N VAL A 283 14.90 -2.90 10.42
CA VAL A 283 14.32 -4.21 10.11
C VAL A 283 15.10 -5.33 10.80
N ASN A 284 16.44 -5.28 10.78
CA ASN A 284 17.29 -6.28 11.42
C ASN A 284 17.03 -6.33 12.94
N GLU A 285 17.02 -5.16 13.59
CA GLU A 285 16.73 -5.01 15.02
C GLU A 285 15.31 -5.48 15.36
N TYR A 286 14.31 -5.09 14.55
CA TYR A 286 12.93 -5.54 14.72
C TYR A 286 12.78 -7.06 14.57
N MET A 287 13.54 -7.73 13.70
CA MET A 287 13.49 -9.20 13.57
C MET A 287 14.02 -9.89 14.83
N VAL A 288 15.04 -9.34 15.49
CA VAL A 288 15.54 -9.83 16.80
C VAL A 288 14.49 -9.60 17.88
N GLN A 289 13.88 -8.40 17.92
CA GLN A 289 12.82 -8.09 18.87
C GLN A 289 11.62 -9.04 18.71
N LEU A 290 11.18 -9.26 17.47
CA LEU A 290 10.07 -10.16 17.16
C LEU A 290 10.40 -11.62 17.50
N TRP A 291 11.63 -12.06 17.26
CA TRP A 291 12.11 -13.39 17.66
C TRP A 291 11.98 -13.59 19.17
N ASN A 292 12.52 -12.65 19.96
CA ASN A 292 12.49 -12.71 21.42
C ASN A 292 11.05 -12.65 21.95
N TYR A 293 10.22 -11.76 21.39
CA TYR A 293 8.82 -11.63 21.75
C TYR A 293 8.02 -12.91 21.51
N LEU A 294 8.40 -13.71 20.51
CA LEU A 294 7.75 -14.98 20.19
C LEU A 294 8.27 -16.19 20.98
N GLU A 295 9.32 -15.99 21.80
CA GLU A 295 9.98 -17.04 22.60
C GLU A 295 10.51 -18.19 21.71
N PHE A 296 11.18 -17.82 20.61
CA PHE A 296 11.77 -18.74 19.63
C PHE A 296 13.21 -19.18 19.95
#